data_AF-A0A847M0P7-F1
#
_entry.id   AF-A0A847M0P7-F1
#
_cell.length_a   1.000
_cell.length_b   1.000
_cell.length_c   1.000
_cell.angle_alpha   90.00
_cell.angle_beta   90.00
_cell.angle_gamma   90.00
#
_symmetry.space_group_name_H-M   'P 1'
#
loop_
_entity.id
_entity.type
_entity.pdbx_description
1 polymer ?
#
loop_
_entity_poly.entity_id
_entity_poly.type
_entity_poly.pdbx_seq_one_letter_code
_entity_poly.pdbx_strand_id
1 'polypeptide(L)'
;MNNWYGPFSRGRKALAKHKTTVAIREFRLALQYCPVTAYKVMAHILFNLGIALDRSGQAGLAAKSWVNARKLVRSGPLAELSSRWINSYGMRKSGNSQLDDYRAFQSLQVYRYLSKRGSGKFCSDAERDVVYAVIDDAWKLISKSRILYSLSCSEKIALFKKAKLDFPYLYAEDVLQDDCEPIMGNFRRKNSGASPRLSGDDPCPCGSGLPYRQCCGRIYSCVELQG
;
A
#
# COMPACT_ATOMS: atom_id res chain seq x y z
N MET A 1 14.81 -19.05 -26.36
CA MET A 1 15.06 -17.60 -26.13
C MET A 1 14.33 -17.18 -24.86
N ASN A 2 14.91 -16.28 -24.05
CA ASN A 2 14.27 -15.80 -22.83
C ASN A 2 13.06 -14.90 -23.19
N ASN A 3 11.86 -15.48 -23.21
CA ASN A 3 10.62 -14.82 -23.68
C ASN A 3 10.27 -13.51 -22.93
N TRP A 4 10.81 -13.30 -21.73
CA TRP A 4 10.63 -12.05 -20.95
C TRP A 4 11.50 -10.88 -21.43
N TYR A 5 12.62 -11.13 -22.13
CA TYR A 5 13.60 -10.09 -22.48
C TYR A 5 13.05 -9.10 -23.52
N GLY A 6 12.35 -9.60 -24.54
CA GLY A 6 11.72 -8.77 -25.57
C GLY A 6 10.74 -7.74 -24.98
N PRO A 7 9.73 -8.17 -24.20
CA PRO A 7 8.84 -7.27 -23.48
C PRO A 7 9.59 -6.31 -22.54
N PHE A 8 10.57 -6.78 -21.77
CA PHE A 8 11.32 -5.92 -20.87
C PHE A 8 12.07 -4.78 -21.60
N SER A 9 12.74 -5.09 -22.71
CA SER A 9 13.44 -4.10 -23.54
C SER A 9 12.49 -3.07 -24.16
N ARG A 10 11.34 -3.53 -24.69
CA ARG A 10 10.29 -2.64 -25.22
C ARG A 10 9.71 -1.74 -24.12
N GLY A 11 9.48 -2.28 -22.93
CA GLY A 11 9.03 -1.52 -21.76
C GLY A 11 10.00 -0.39 -21.38
N ARG A 12 11.31 -0.68 -21.34
CA ARG A 12 12.35 0.35 -21.08
C ARG A 12 12.38 1.44 -22.16
N LYS A 13 12.29 1.06 -23.45
CA LYS A 13 12.22 2.01 -24.56
C LYS A 13 10.97 2.88 -24.49
N ALA A 14 9.81 2.29 -24.15
CA ALA A 14 8.56 3.03 -23.98
C ALA A 14 8.65 4.01 -22.80
N LEU A 15 9.25 3.59 -21.68
CA LEU A 15 9.46 4.43 -20.50
C LEU A 15 10.37 5.63 -20.80
N ALA A 16 11.44 5.43 -21.58
CA ALA A 16 12.32 6.51 -22.03
C ALA A 16 11.58 7.53 -22.94
N LYS A 17 10.60 7.07 -23.71
CA LYS A 17 9.73 7.92 -24.56
C LYS A 17 8.50 8.46 -23.84
N HIS A 18 8.44 8.38 -22.50
CA HIS A 18 7.29 8.79 -21.69
C HIS A 18 5.95 8.10 -22.04
N LYS A 19 5.98 6.97 -22.74
CA LYS A 19 4.79 6.16 -23.07
C LYS A 19 4.46 5.22 -21.91
N THR A 20 3.95 5.77 -20.82
CA THR A 20 3.73 5.07 -19.54
C THR A 20 2.76 3.89 -19.65
N THR A 21 1.65 4.04 -20.37
CA THR A 21 0.65 2.97 -20.59
C THR A 21 1.25 1.76 -21.31
N VAL A 22 2.01 2.00 -22.38
CA VAL A 22 2.73 0.96 -23.12
C VAL A 22 3.79 0.32 -22.23
N ALA A 23 4.56 1.12 -21.48
CA ALA A 23 5.58 0.60 -20.57
C ALA A 23 4.98 -0.34 -19.50
N ILE A 24 3.87 0.05 -18.87
CA ILE A 24 3.15 -0.77 -17.88
C ILE A 24 2.73 -2.11 -18.50
N ARG A 25 2.13 -2.08 -19.70
CA ARG A 25 1.70 -3.30 -20.40
C ARG A 25 2.88 -4.22 -20.69
N GLU A 26 3.96 -3.69 -21.26
CA GLU A 26 5.14 -4.49 -21.60
C GLU A 26 5.86 -5.05 -20.36
N PHE A 27 5.92 -4.31 -19.25
CA PHE A 27 6.48 -4.83 -17.99
C PHE A 27 5.60 -5.90 -17.35
N ARG A 28 4.27 -5.79 -17.44
CA ARG A 28 3.35 -6.86 -16.99
C ARG A 28 3.55 -8.13 -17.81
N LEU A 29 3.69 -8.01 -19.13
CA LEU A 29 4.04 -9.14 -20.00
C LEU A 29 5.40 -9.73 -19.63
N ALA A 30 6.41 -8.89 -19.38
CA ALA A 30 7.72 -9.37 -18.94
C ALA A 30 7.65 -10.17 -17.64
N LEU A 31 6.81 -9.76 -16.67
CA LEU A 31 6.60 -10.51 -15.42
C LEU A 31 5.94 -11.86 -15.64
N GLN A 32 4.94 -11.95 -16.53
CA GLN A 32 4.26 -13.20 -16.85
C GLN A 32 5.21 -14.27 -17.42
N TYR A 33 6.17 -13.85 -18.24
CA TYR A 33 7.16 -14.75 -18.86
C TYR A 33 8.44 -14.93 -18.03
N CYS A 34 8.61 -14.21 -16.92
CA CYS A 34 9.83 -14.28 -16.12
C CYS A 34 9.79 -15.53 -15.23
N PRO A 35 10.75 -16.46 -15.33
CA PRO A 35 10.76 -17.63 -14.48
C PRO A 35 11.02 -17.22 -13.02
N VAL A 36 10.40 -17.92 -12.08
CA VAL A 36 10.51 -17.66 -10.63
C VAL A 36 11.97 -17.78 -10.14
N THR A 37 12.78 -18.61 -10.81
CA THR A 37 14.21 -18.78 -10.51
C THR A 37 15.03 -17.51 -10.81
N ALA A 38 14.58 -16.64 -11.72
CA ALA A 38 15.24 -15.40 -12.10
C ALA A 38 14.81 -14.21 -11.22
N TYR A 39 14.77 -14.40 -9.89
CA TYR A 39 14.26 -13.42 -8.92
C TYR A 39 14.94 -12.04 -9.02
N LYS A 40 16.25 -11.97 -9.32
CA LYS A 40 16.97 -10.70 -9.53
C LYS A 40 16.42 -9.94 -10.73
N VAL A 41 16.13 -10.63 -11.83
CA VAL A 41 15.55 -10.03 -13.04
C VAL A 41 14.13 -9.59 -12.77
N MET A 42 13.32 -10.44 -12.11
CA MET A 42 11.95 -10.10 -11.71
C MET A 42 11.91 -8.83 -10.84
N ALA A 43 12.86 -8.67 -9.91
CA ALA A 43 12.99 -7.46 -9.11
C ALA A 43 13.27 -6.21 -9.96
N HIS A 44 14.12 -6.32 -10.99
CA HIS A 44 14.35 -5.21 -11.92
C HIS A 44 13.11 -4.87 -12.74
N ILE A 45 12.36 -5.87 -13.20
CA ILE A 45 11.10 -5.64 -13.93
C ILE A 45 10.09 -4.93 -13.01
N LEU A 46 9.92 -5.40 -11.77
CA LEU A 46 9.05 -4.77 -10.77
C LEU A 46 9.47 -3.33 -10.46
N PHE A 47 10.77 -3.08 -10.36
CA PHE A 47 11.28 -1.72 -10.12
C PHE A 47 10.93 -0.76 -11.26
N ASN A 48 11.16 -1.18 -12.51
CA ASN A 48 10.82 -0.37 -13.69
C ASN A 48 9.31 -0.21 -13.88
N LEU A 49 8.52 -1.24 -13.55
CA LEU A 49 7.07 -1.15 -13.49
C LEU A 49 6.63 -0.10 -12.47
N GLY A 50 7.25 -0.06 -11.29
CA GLY A 50 6.99 0.96 -10.29
C GLY A 50 7.24 2.38 -10.80
N ILE A 51 8.35 2.62 -11.54
CA ILE A 51 8.61 3.92 -12.17
C ILE A 51 7.52 4.28 -13.18
N ALA A 52 7.10 3.32 -14.01
CA ALA A 52 6.07 3.56 -15.01
C ALA A 52 4.71 3.90 -14.37
N LEU A 53 4.36 3.22 -13.28
CA LEU A 53 3.14 3.46 -12.49
C LEU A 53 3.19 4.82 -11.77
N ASP A 54 4.33 5.21 -11.20
CA ASP A 54 4.47 6.52 -10.54
C ASP A 54 4.28 7.66 -11.55
N ARG A 55 4.90 7.53 -12.74
CA ARG A 55 4.75 8.48 -13.84
C ARG A 55 3.34 8.53 -14.44
N SER A 56 2.53 7.49 -14.24
CA SER A 56 1.11 7.49 -14.65
C SER A 56 0.17 7.95 -13.53
N GLY A 57 0.69 8.47 -12.42
CA GLY A 57 -0.11 8.93 -11.27
C GLY A 57 -0.58 7.82 -10.32
N GLN A 58 -0.20 6.56 -10.55
CA GLN A 58 -0.61 5.40 -9.75
C GLN A 58 0.39 5.13 -8.62
N ALA A 59 0.61 6.13 -7.77
CA ALA A 59 1.65 6.12 -6.72
C ALA A 59 1.54 4.94 -5.73
N GLY A 60 0.32 4.52 -5.39
CA GLY A 60 0.09 3.36 -4.51
C GLY A 60 0.58 2.04 -5.14
N LEU A 61 0.20 1.80 -6.39
CA LEU A 61 0.63 0.62 -7.14
C LEU A 61 2.15 0.64 -7.43
N ALA A 62 2.73 1.84 -7.58
CA ALA A 62 4.18 2.01 -7.66
C ALA A 62 4.87 1.55 -6.38
N ALA A 63 4.40 2.02 -5.21
CA ALA A 63 4.92 1.61 -3.90
C ALA A 63 4.81 0.09 -3.71
N LYS A 64 3.67 -0.52 -4.04
CA LYS A 64 3.49 -1.98 -4.04
C LYS A 64 4.54 -2.70 -4.88
N SER A 65 4.82 -2.20 -6.07
CA SER A 65 5.79 -2.79 -7.00
C SER A 65 7.21 -2.75 -6.43
N TRP A 66 7.63 -1.62 -5.84
CA TRP A 66 8.94 -1.50 -5.20
C TRP A 66 9.07 -2.33 -3.91
N VAL A 67 8.02 -2.40 -3.09
CA VAL A 67 7.99 -3.29 -1.91
C VAL A 67 8.14 -4.75 -2.34
N ASN A 68 7.49 -5.17 -3.42
CA ASN A 68 7.64 -6.52 -3.95
C ASN A 68 9.04 -6.76 -4.53
N ALA A 69 9.66 -5.77 -5.20
CA ALA A 69 11.05 -5.86 -5.62
C ALA A 69 12.01 -6.07 -4.41
N ARG A 70 11.75 -5.39 -3.29
CA ARG A 70 12.50 -5.56 -2.02
C ARG A 70 12.34 -6.95 -1.40
N LYS A 71 11.18 -7.59 -1.55
CA LYS A 71 10.98 -8.98 -1.09
C LYS A 71 11.88 -9.96 -1.85
N LEU A 72 12.15 -9.69 -3.12
CA LEU A 72 13.01 -10.53 -3.96
C LEU A 72 14.49 -10.25 -3.77
N VAL A 73 14.87 -8.99 -3.53
CA VAL A 73 16.28 -8.56 -3.38
C VAL A 73 16.46 -7.78 -2.09
N ARG A 74 17.16 -8.41 -1.13
CA ARG A 74 17.35 -7.91 0.25
C ARG A 74 18.39 -6.79 0.37
N SER A 75 19.41 -6.79 -0.47
CA SER A 75 20.54 -5.86 -0.40
C SER A 75 21.05 -5.47 -1.79
N GLY A 76 21.89 -4.42 -1.83
CA GLY A 76 22.51 -3.90 -3.04
C GLY A 76 21.81 -2.69 -3.66
N PRO A 77 22.28 -2.23 -4.83
CA PRO A 77 21.86 -0.94 -5.40
C PRO A 77 20.35 -0.86 -5.68
N LEU A 78 19.75 -1.95 -6.18
CA LEU A 78 18.31 -1.99 -6.46
C LEU A 78 17.45 -1.88 -5.19
N ALA A 79 17.94 -2.45 -4.09
CA ALA A 79 17.29 -2.38 -2.80
C ALA A 79 17.30 -0.94 -2.25
N GLU A 80 18.46 -0.29 -2.30
CA GLU A 80 18.62 1.11 -1.88
C GLU A 80 17.78 2.05 -2.74
N LEU A 81 17.79 1.85 -4.06
CA LEU A 81 16.97 2.60 -5.00
C LEU A 81 15.48 2.43 -4.70
N SER A 82 15.01 1.21 -4.42
CA SER A 82 13.59 0.98 -4.09
C SER A 82 13.20 1.67 -2.76
N SER A 83 14.06 1.59 -1.75
CA SER A 83 13.83 2.23 -0.44
C SER A 83 13.77 3.75 -0.52
N ARG A 84 14.46 4.39 -1.49
CA ARG A 84 14.41 5.84 -1.69
C ARG A 84 13.00 6.39 -1.98
N TRP A 85 12.13 5.58 -2.57
CA TRP A 85 10.79 6.00 -3.02
C TRP A 85 9.69 5.61 -2.05
N ILE A 86 10.00 4.82 -1.01
CA ILE A 86 9.04 4.31 -0.03
C ILE A 86 9.29 4.99 1.32
N ASN A 87 8.24 5.43 2.00
CA ASN A 87 8.34 5.99 3.35
C ASN A 87 8.30 4.89 4.44
N SER A 88 8.39 5.33 5.69
CA SER A 88 8.37 4.48 6.88
C SER A 88 7.08 3.64 7.04
N TYR A 89 5.98 4.02 6.38
CA TYR A 89 4.70 3.31 6.41
C TYR A 89 4.56 2.27 5.29
N GLY A 90 5.56 2.14 4.41
CA GLY A 90 5.49 1.30 3.22
C GLY A 90 4.68 1.93 2.07
N MET A 91 4.43 3.23 2.11
CA MET A 91 3.71 3.98 1.08
C MET A 91 4.68 4.80 0.21
N ARG A 92 4.20 5.35 -0.91
CA ARG A 92 4.98 6.30 -1.72
C ARG A 92 5.43 7.48 -0.85
N LYS A 93 6.73 7.68 -0.76
CA LYS A 93 7.33 8.80 -0.03
C LYS A 93 6.90 10.13 -0.61
N SER A 94 6.44 11.03 0.23
CA SER A 94 6.06 12.40 -0.13
C SER A 94 7.22 13.35 0.14
N GLY A 95 7.12 14.61 -0.34
CA GLY A 95 8.16 15.62 -0.11
C GLY A 95 8.31 16.03 1.37
N ASN A 96 7.30 15.78 2.19
CA ASN A 96 7.27 16.14 3.61
C ASN A 96 6.81 14.94 4.45
N SER A 97 7.49 14.72 5.59
CA SER A 97 7.15 13.70 6.59
C SER A 97 5.73 13.86 7.15
N GLN A 98 5.28 15.09 7.38
CA GLN A 98 3.92 15.37 7.86
C GLN A 98 2.85 14.92 6.85
N LEU A 99 3.13 15.09 5.55
CA LEU A 99 2.23 14.65 4.49
C LEU A 99 2.20 13.12 4.40
N ASP A 100 3.34 12.47 4.63
CA ASP A 100 3.39 11.01 4.75
C ASP A 100 2.57 10.51 5.94
N ASP A 101 2.67 11.17 7.10
CA ASP A 101 1.87 10.86 8.29
C ASP A 101 0.37 11.03 8.03
N TYR A 102 -0.04 12.15 7.40
CA TYR A 102 -1.43 12.39 7.02
C TYR A 102 -1.97 11.32 6.07
N ARG A 103 -1.22 10.98 5.01
CA ARG A 103 -1.62 9.95 4.04
C ARG A 103 -1.76 8.57 4.68
N ALA A 104 -0.87 8.25 5.62
CA ALA A 104 -0.95 7.03 6.41
C ALA A 104 -2.20 7.00 7.30
N PHE A 105 -2.48 8.12 7.99
CA PHE A 105 -3.69 8.29 8.80
C PHE A 105 -4.96 8.15 7.95
N GLN A 106 -5.05 8.89 6.85
CA GLN A 106 -6.17 8.85 5.91
C GLN A 106 -6.42 7.43 5.41
N SER A 107 -5.38 6.76 4.91
CA SER A 107 -5.51 5.40 4.38
C SER A 107 -5.99 4.40 5.43
N LEU A 108 -5.55 4.55 6.69
CA LEU A 108 -6.00 3.69 7.78
C LEU A 108 -7.48 3.92 8.13
N GLN A 109 -7.94 5.17 8.16
CA GLN A 109 -9.34 5.47 8.46
C GLN A 109 -10.27 5.07 7.30
N VAL A 110 -9.84 5.29 6.05
CA VAL A 110 -10.56 4.82 4.86
C VAL A 110 -10.68 3.30 4.86
N TYR A 111 -9.58 2.59 5.15
CA TYR A 111 -9.61 1.14 5.28
C TYR A 111 -10.64 0.69 6.32
N ARG A 112 -10.68 1.33 7.49
CA ARG A 112 -11.64 1.00 8.55
C ARG A 112 -13.07 1.26 8.15
N TYR A 113 -13.31 2.37 7.46
CA TYR A 113 -14.62 2.74 6.95
C TYR A 113 -15.09 1.69 5.93
N LEU A 114 -14.29 1.42 4.90
CA LEU A 114 -14.61 0.45 3.84
C LEU A 114 -14.69 -0.99 4.36
N SER A 115 -13.91 -1.36 5.39
CA SER A 115 -13.96 -2.71 5.99
C SER A 115 -15.27 -3.00 6.72
N LYS A 116 -16.02 -1.96 7.12
CA LYS A 116 -17.36 -2.14 7.70
C LYS A 116 -18.44 -2.27 6.63
N ARG A 117 -18.12 -1.96 5.37
CA ARG A 117 -19.04 -2.09 4.24
C ARG A 117 -18.91 -3.47 3.62
N GLY A 118 -20.03 -4.05 3.19
CA GLY A 118 -20.03 -5.32 2.45
C GLY A 118 -19.33 -5.22 1.09
N SER A 119 -19.46 -4.06 0.42
CA SER A 119 -18.91 -3.82 -0.93
C SER A 119 -17.40 -3.51 -0.95
N GLY A 120 -16.83 -3.06 0.18
CA GLY A 120 -15.44 -2.62 0.26
C GLY A 120 -15.09 -1.37 -0.57
N LYS A 121 -16.09 -0.65 -1.11
CA LYS A 121 -15.91 0.53 -1.98
C LYS A 121 -16.88 1.64 -1.58
N PHE A 122 -16.57 2.87 -1.97
CA PHE A 122 -17.51 3.99 -1.86
C PHE A 122 -18.66 3.81 -2.87
N CYS A 123 -19.88 4.14 -2.48
CA CYS A 123 -21.07 4.13 -3.32
C CYS A 123 -21.15 5.37 -4.20
N SER A 124 -20.68 6.51 -3.72
CA SER A 124 -20.71 7.77 -4.47
C SER A 124 -19.49 8.64 -4.19
N ASP A 125 -19.23 9.58 -5.10
CA ASP A 125 -18.22 10.62 -4.88
C ASP A 125 -18.59 11.52 -3.70
N ALA A 126 -19.88 11.80 -3.49
CA ALA A 126 -20.36 12.60 -2.36
C ALA A 126 -20.08 11.93 -1.00
N GLU A 127 -20.32 10.61 -0.90
CA GLU A 127 -19.95 9.84 0.29
C GLU A 127 -18.45 9.92 0.55
N ARG A 128 -17.64 9.72 -0.49
CA ARG A 128 -16.18 9.79 -0.38
C ARG A 128 -15.74 11.15 0.15
N ASP A 129 -16.33 12.23 -0.34
CA ASP A 129 -16.00 13.60 0.06
C ASP A 129 -16.40 13.87 1.52
N VAL A 130 -17.56 13.39 1.97
CA VAL A 130 -17.98 13.46 3.39
C VAL A 130 -17.01 12.70 4.30
N VAL A 131 -16.64 11.47 3.92
CA VAL A 131 -15.69 10.66 4.68
C VAL A 131 -14.32 11.33 4.76
N TYR A 132 -13.84 11.93 3.67
CA TYR A 132 -12.59 12.68 3.68
C TYR A 132 -12.66 13.95 4.52
N ALA A 133 -13.77 14.69 4.50
CA ALA A 133 -13.93 15.86 5.35
C ALA A 133 -13.80 15.51 6.85
N VAL A 134 -14.44 14.42 7.30
CA VAL A 134 -14.33 13.94 8.69
C VAL A 134 -12.89 13.55 9.04
N ILE A 135 -12.19 12.88 8.13
CA ILE A 135 -10.78 12.51 8.32
C ILE A 135 -9.90 13.76 8.42
N ASP A 136 -10.14 14.77 7.58
CA ASP A 136 -9.36 15.99 7.54
C ASP A 136 -9.52 16.81 8.83
N ASP A 137 -10.75 16.89 9.35
CA ASP A 137 -11.01 17.59 10.61
C ASP A 137 -10.38 16.87 11.80
N ALA A 138 -10.45 15.54 11.85
CA ALA A 138 -9.73 14.75 12.84
C ALA A 138 -8.20 14.96 12.75
N TRP A 139 -7.66 15.01 11.53
CA TRP A 139 -6.24 15.27 11.33
C TRP A 139 -5.82 16.66 11.77
N LYS A 140 -6.63 17.70 11.51
CA LYS A 140 -6.37 19.07 12.00
C LYS A 140 -6.24 19.11 13.52
N LEU A 141 -7.07 18.34 14.25
CA LEU A 141 -6.97 18.25 15.71
C LEU A 141 -5.67 17.54 16.15
N ILE A 142 -5.34 16.40 15.54
CA ILE A 142 -4.10 15.65 15.86
C ILE A 142 -2.85 16.48 15.55
N SER A 143 -2.81 17.12 14.38
CA SER A 143 -1.66 17.92 13.94
C SER A 143 -1.44 19.17 14.79
N LYS A 144 -2.51 19.85 15.23
CA LYS A 144 -2.43 21.00 16.15
C LYS A 144 -1.83 20.64 17.51
N SER A 145 -2.05 19.41 17.99
CA SER A 145 -1.52 18.96 19.28
C SER A 145 0.00 18.82 19.32
N ARG A 146 0.68 18.79 18.16
CA ARG A 146 2.13 18.55 18.00
C ARG A 146 2.65 17.26 18.67
N ILE A 147 1.78 16.34 19.09
CA ILE A 147 2.16 15.06 19.72
C ILE A 147 2.97 14.18 18.75
N LEU A 148 2.75 14.31 17.43
CA LEU A 148 3.39 13.45 16.44
C LEU A 148 4.91 13.64 16.31
N TYR A 149 5.48 14.77 16.73
CA TYR A 149 6.91 15.03 16.53
C TYR A 149 7.81 14.20 17.45
N SER A 150 7.33 13.84 18.64
CA SER A 150 8.08 13.02 19.59
C SER A 150 7.88 11.51 19.40
N LEU A 151 6.91 11.11 18.56
CA LEU A 151 6.56 9.70 18.37
C LEU A 151 7.35 9.05 17.23
N SER A 152 7.79 7.83 17.47
CA SER A 152 8.27 6.92 16.44
C SER A 152 7.16 6.55 15.45
N CYS A 153 7.52 6.04 14.27
CA CYS A 153 6.55 5.64 13.25
C CYS A 153 5.57 4.56 13.77
N SER A 154 6.04 3.59 14.56
CA SER A 154 5.16 2.56 15.14
C SER A 154 4.18 3.13 16.16
N GLU A 155 4.62 4.08 17.00
CA GLU A 155 3.75 4.77 17.94
C GLU A 155 2.72 5.64 17.22
N LYS A 156 3.11 6.32 16.12
CA LYS A 156 2.18 7.04 15.24
C LYS A 156 1.12 6.10 14.69
N ILE A 157 1.51 4.93 14.15
CA ILE A 157 0.56 3.92 13.66
C ILE A 157 -0.40 3.48 14.78
N ALA A 158 0.12 3.26 15.99
CA ALA A 158 -0.71 2.87 17.14
C ALA A 158 -1.70 3.98 17.52
N LEU A 159 -1.29 5.24 17.51
CA LEU A 159 -2.16 6.40 17.74
C LEU A 159 -3.23 6.51 16.65
N PHE A 160 -2.84 6.40 15.37
CA PHE A 160 -3.78 6.41 14.25
C PHE A 160 -4.81 5.28 14.37
N LYS A 161 -4.38 4.10 14.82
CA LYS A 161 -5.28 2.97 15.10
C LYS A 161 -6.18 3.22 16.34
N LYS A 162 -5.77 4.02 17.31
CA LYS A 162 -6.62 4.34 18.47
C LYS A 162 -7.65 5.41 18.15
N ALA A 163 -7.36 6.31 17.20
CA ALA A 163 -8.32 7.31 16.74
C ALA A 163 -9.58 6.62 16.17
N LYS A 164 -10.72 6.86 16.83
CA LYS A 164 -12.04 6.45 16.37
C LYS A 164 -12.71 7.68 15.80
N LEU A 165 -13.08 7.62 14.52
CA LEU A 165 -13.79 8.68 13.85
C LEU A 165 -15.24 8.22 13.72
N ASP A 166 -16.16 9.11 14.11
CA ASP A 166 -17.58 8.91 13.94
C ASP A 166 -17.96 9.39 12.54
N PHE A 167 -18.07 8.43 11.62
CA PHE A 167 -18.55 8.71 10.28
C PHE A 167 -20.07 8.81 10.30
N PRO A 168 -20.67 9.77 9.57
CA PRO A 168 -22.12 9.81 9.37
C PRO A 168 -22.62 8.45 8.89
N TYR A 169 -23.71 7.95 9.48
CA TYR A 169 -24.37 6.72 9.02
C TYR A 169 -24.92 6.95 7.61
N LEU A 170 -24.20 6.50 6.59
CA LEU A 170 -24.57 6.61 5.17
C LEU A 170 -25.19 5.32 4.62
N TYR A 171 -25.69 4.44 5.49
CA TYR A 171 -26.04 3.05 5.16
C TYR A 171 -27.49 2.83 4.71
N ALA A 172 -28.22 3.87 4.28
CA ALA A 172 -29.61 3.67 3.84
C ALA A 172 -29.68 2.72 2.62
N GLU A 173 -28.69 2.80 1.72
CA GLU A 173 -28.61 1.92 0.55
C GLU A 173 -27.98 0.54 0.85
N ASP A 174 -27.11 0.44 1.87
CA ASP A 174 -26.45 -0.82 2.25
C ASP A 174 -27.41 -1.79 2.98
N VAL A 175 -28.51 -1.30 3.57
CA VAL A 175 -29.58 -2.13 4.14
C VAL A 175 -30.40 -2.84 3.06
N LEU A 176 -30.33 -2.37 1.81
CA LEU A 176 -31.09 -2.91 0.67
C LEU A 176 -30.25 -3.85 -0.22
N GLN A 177 -28.97 -4.06 0.07
CA GLN A 177 -28.16 -5.06 -0.62
C GLN A 177 -28.47 -6.45 -0.06
N ASP A 178 -28.88 -7.38 -0.92
CA ASP A 178 -29.03 -8.79 -0.58
C ASP A 178 -27.78 -9.28 0.15
N ASP A 179 -28.00 -9.89 1.30
CA ASP A 179 -26.96 -10.43 2.18
C ASP A 179 -26.02 -11.34 1.38
N CYS A 180 -24.82 -10.84 1.04
CA CYS A 180 -23.71 -11.72 0.72
C CYS A 180 -23.51 -12.63 1.93
N GLU A 181 -23.80 -13.92 1.80
CA GLU A 181 -23.60 -14.87 2.89
C GLU A 181 -22.19 -14.68 3.46
N PRO A 182 -22.05 -14.27 4.73
CA PRO A 182 -20.74 -14.06 5.31
C PRO A 182 -20.02 -15.40 5.31
N ILE A 183 -18.86 -15.46 4.65
CA ILE A 183 -17.97 -16.62 4.76
C ILE A 183 -17.62 -16.74 6.25
N MET A 184 -18.26 -17.68 6.93
CA MET A 184 -18.02 -17.98 8.35
C MET A 184 -16.67 -18.68 8.49
N GLY A 185 -15.59 -17.92 8.34
CA GLY A 185 -14.24 -18.33 8.65
C GLY A 185 -13.85 -17.87 10.05
N ASN A 186 -13.56 -18.82 10.96
CA ASN A 186 -12.87 -18.53 12.20
C ASN A 186 -11.39 -18.19 11.92
N PHE A 187 -11.12 -16.99 11.38
CA PHE A 187 -9.75 -16.47 11.20
C PHE A 187 -9.10 -16.07 12.54
N ARG A 188 -9.88 -16.07 13.63
CA ARG A 188 -9.38 -16.07 15.01
C ARG A 188 -9.05 -17.49 15.48
N ARG A 189 -8.24 -18.25 14.74
CA ARG A 189 -7.51 -19.34 15.40
C ARG A 189 -6.51 -18.69 16.35
N LYS A 190 -6.89 -18.56 17.61
CA LYS A 190 -5.93 -18.55 18.72
C LYS A 190 -5.20 -19.88 18.63
N ASN A 191 -4.11 -19.93 17.86
CA ASN A 191 -3.17 -21.02 18.01
C ASN A 191 -2.75 -20.99 19.48
N SER A 192 -3.00 -22.10 20.18
CA SER A 192 -2.62 -22.43 21.55
C SER A 192 -1.09 -22.59 21.71
N GLY A 193 -0.33 -21.74 21.04
CA GLY A 193 1.11 -21.59 21.08
C GLY A 193 1.40 -20.19 20.57
N ALA A 194 1.68 -19.27 21.49
CA ALA A 194 1.79 -17.85 21.24
C ALA A 194 2.87 -17.55 20.20
N SER A 195 2.49 -17.45 18.91
CA SER A 195 3.29 -16.70 17.95
C SER A 195 3.47 -15.29 18.54
N PRO A 196 4.72 -14.80 18.72
CA PRO A 196 4.94 -13.47 19.26
C PRO A 196 4.14 -12.48 18.42
N ARG A 197 3.38 -11.61 19.09
CA ARG A 197 2.66 -10.53 18.41
C ARG A 197 3.70 -9.68 17.70
N LEU A 198 3.90 -9.91 16.40
CA LEU A 198 4.84 -9.17 15.56
C LEU A 198 4.58 -7.67 15.75
N SER A 199 5.57 -6.99 16.32
CA SER A 199 5.60 -5.54 16.42
C SER A 199 5.83 -4.94 15.03
N GLY A 200 5.43 -3.69 14.83
CA GLY A 200 5.62 -2.99 13.56
C GLY A 200 7.10 -2.86 13.17
N ASP A 201 7.98 -2.71 14.16
CA ASP A 201 9.42 -2.55 13.96
C ASP A 201 10.18 -3.88 13.84
N ASP A 202 9.54 -5.01 14.13
CA ASP A 202 10.17 -6.32 14.00
C ASP A 202 10.52 -6.61 12.54
N PRO A 203 11.63 -7.32 12.26
CA PRO A 203 11.95 -7.79 10.93
C PRO A 203 10.78 -8.57 10.31
N CYS A 204 10.43 -8.25 9.07
CA CYS A 204 9.30 -8.89 8.41
C CYS A 204 9.58 -10.39 8.14
N PRO A 205 8.67 -11.31 8.53
CA PRO A 205 8.89 -12.76 8.42
C PRO A 205 8.96 -13.27 6.98
N CYS A 206 8.55 -12.46 5.99
CA CYS A 206 8.72 -12.79 4.58
C CYS A 206 10.18 -12.71 4.09
N GLY A 207 11.11 -12.29 4.95
CA GLY A 207 12.53 -12.23 4.64
C GLY A 207 12.91 -11.08 3.70
N SER A 208 12.15 -9.98 3.69
CA SER A 208 12.46 -8.79 2.87
C SER A 208 13.61 -7.93 3.41
N GLY A 209 13.99 -8.14 4.68
CA GLY A 209 14.93 -7.27 5.40
C GLY A 209 14.37 -5.89 5.73
N LEU A 210 13.05 -5.68 5.59
CA LEU A 210 12.34 -4.47 6.01
C LEU A 210 11.60 -4.72 7.33
N PRO A 211 11.32 -3.67 8.12
CA PRO A 211 10.38 -3.76 9.23
C PRO A 211 9.00 -4.25 8.75
N TYR A 212 8.29 -5.00 9.59
CA TYR A 212 6.97 -5.55 9.28
C TYR A 212 6.01 -4.46 8.78
N ARG A 213 5.99 -3.29 9.44
CA ARG A 213 5.17 -2.12 9.06
C ARG A 213 5.50 -1.48 7.72
N GLN A 214 6.64 -1.81 7.11
CA GLN A 214 7.05 -1.29 5.81
C GLN A 214 6.89 -2.33 4.70
N CYS A 215 6.59 -3.59 5.04
CA CYS A 215 6.52 -4.70 4.10
C CYS A 215 5.17 -5.40 4.09
N CYS A 216 4.98 -6.50 4.83
CA CYS A 216 3.72 -7.25 4.83
C CYS A 216 2.65 -6.59 5.71
N GLY A 217 3.04 -5.87 6.75
CA GLY A 217 2.17 -5.11 7.64
C GLY A 217 2.03 -3.63 7.25
N ARG A 218 2.37 -3.27 6.00
CA ARG A 218 2.34 -1.89 5.53
C ARG A 218 0.94 -1.33 5.41
N ILE A 219 0.86 0.00 5.40
CA ILE A 219 -0.38 0.71 5.08
C ILE A 219 -0.50 0.77 3.55
N TYR A 220 -1.65 0.34 3.04
CA TYR A 220 -2.01 0.43 1.62
C TYR A 220 -2.63 1.79 1.36
N SER A 221 -2.32 2.44 0.23
CA SER A 221 -2.95 3.73 -0.09
C SER A 221 -4.43 3.56 -0.41
N CYS A 222 -5.22 4.62 -0.30
CA CYS A 222 -6.64 4.61 -0.68
C CYS A 222 -6.89 4.05 -2.09
N VAL A 223 -6.00 4.34 -3.04
CA VAL A 223 -6.07 3.81 -4.42
C VAL A 223 -5.86 2.31 -4.47
N GLU A 224 -4.97 1.76 -3.64
CA GLU A 224 -4.75 0.31 -3.55
C GLU A 224 -5.90 -0.43 -2.88
N LEU A 225 -6.69 0.26 -2.04
CA LEU A 225 -7.83 -0.32 -1.32
C LEU A 225 -9.09 -0.38 -2.19
N GLN A 226 -9.22 0.50 -3.18
CA GLN A 226 -10.43 0.63 -4.02
C GLN A 226 -10.35 -0.17 -5.33
N GLY A 227 -9.15 -0.60 -5.73
CA GLY A 227 -8.90 -1.36 -6.96
C GLY A 227 -9.12 -2.85 -6.77
#